data_AF-A0A7W1J4I1-F1
#
_entry.id   AF-A0A7W1J4I1-F1
#
_cell.length_a   1.000
_cell.length_b   1.000
_cell.length_c   1.000
_cell.angle_alpha   90.00
_cell.angle_beta   90.00
_cell.angle_gamma   90.00
#
_symmetry.space_group_name_H-M   'P 1'
#
loop_
_entity.id
_entity.type
_entity.pdbx_description
1 polymer ?
#
loop_
_entity_poly.entity_id
_entity_poly.type
_entity_poly.pdbx_seq_one_letter_code
_entity_poly.pdbx_strand_id
1 'polypeptide(L)' 'MIRVAVVDDQRLFTKGLSGLVDMLPGVEVVGVAYNGEEAIALCRKEEPDVVLMDISMPKMDGISATREIKDLL' A
#
# COMPACT_ATOMS: atom_id res chain seq x y z
N MET A 1 -12.30 10.70 -6.34
CA MET A 1 -10.96 10.25 -6.74
C MET A 1 -10.57 9.20 -5.72
N ILE A 2 -10.26 7.98 -6.16
CA ILE A 2 -9.92 6.86 -5.29
C ILE A 2 -8.41 6.92 -5.02
N ARG A 3 -8.03 7.02 -3.75
CA ARG A 3 -6.66 7.09 -3.27
C ARG A 3 -6.14 5.67 -2.99
N VAL A 4 -5.10 5.27 -3.70
CA VAL A 4 -4.55 3.90 -3.60
C VAL A 4 -3.14 3.92 -3.02
N ALA A 5 -2.89 3.09 -2.02
CA ALA A 5 -1.54 2.76 -1.56
C ALA A 5 -1.09 1.41 -2.14
N VAL A 6 0.17 1.31 -2.56
CA VAL A 6 0.75 0.06 -3.09
C VAL A 6 1.86 -0.44 -2.17
N VAL A 7 1.73 -1.67 -1.67
CA VAL A 7 2.63 -2.24 -0.66
C VAL A 7 3.13 -3.60 -1.14
N ASP A 8 4.42 -3.68 -1.46
CA ASP A 8 5.08 -4.88 -1.97
C ASP A 8 6.60 -4.71 -1.80
N ASP A 9 7.33 -5.75 -1.38
CA ASP A 9 8.77 -5.67 -1.13
C ASP A 9 9.64 -5.73 -2.42
N GLN A 10 9.03 -6.10 -3.55
CA GLN A 10 9.67 -6.14 -4.86
C GLN A 10 9.54 -4.80 -5.59
N ARG A 11 10.53 -3.93 -5.38
CA ARG A 11 10.58 -2.56 -5.94
C ARG A 11 10.19 -2.41 -7.43
N LEU A 12 10.62 -3.34 -8.29
CA LEU A 12 10.30 -3.29 -9.72
C LEU A 12 8.80 -3.53 -9.96
N PHE A 13 8.22 -4.48 -9.24
CA PHE A 13 6.80 -4.78 -9.30
C PHE A 13 5.98 -3.63 -8.72
N THR A 14 6.36 -3.09 -7.55
CA THR A 14 5.70 -1.91 -6.95
C THR A 14 5.65 -0.74 -7.93
N LYS A 15 6.75 -0.45 -8.62
CA LYS A 15 6.81 0.64 -9.62
C LYS A 15 5.92 0.38 -10.83
N GLY A 16 5.94 -0.85 -11.37
CA GLY A 16 5.10 -1.24 -12.50
C GLY A 16 3.62 -1.17 -12.16
N LEU A 17 3.23 -1.77 -11.03
CA LEU A 17 1.85 -1.78 -10.55
C LEU A 17 1.35 -0.36 -10.25
N SER A 18 2.14 0.46 -9.55
CA SER A 18 1.78 1.87 -9.28
C SER A 18 1.53 2.64 -10.57
N GLY A 19 2.40 2.47 -11.58
CA GLY A 19 2.20 3.12 -12.88
C GLY A 19 0.94 2.66 -13.61
N LEU A 20 0.57 1.38 -13.53
CA LEU A 20 -0.68 0.87 -14.11
C LEU A 20 -1.92 1.39 -13.39
N VAL A 21 -1.88 1.48 -12.06
CA VAL A 21 -2.97 1.99 -11.24
C VAL A 21 -3.20 3.48 -11.49
N ASP A 22 -2.12 4.27 -11.59
CA ASP A 22 -2.19 5.71 -11.81
C ASP A 22 -2.72 6.10 -13.20
N MET A 23 -2.68 5.17 -14.17
CA MET A 23 -3.33 5.35 -15.48
C MET A 23 -4.86 5.19 -15.43
N LEU A 24 -5.43 4.66 -14.34
CA LEU A 24 -6.87 4.45 -14.24
C LEU A 24 -7.58 5.79 -14.00
N PRO A 25 -8.60 6.13 -14.82
CA PRO A 25 -9.34 7.37 -14.64
C PRO A 25 -9.99 7.46 -13.24
N GLY A 26 -9.73 8.55 -12.53
CA GLY A 26 -10.30 8.81 -11.21
C GLY A 26 -9.61 8.07 -10.06
N VAL A 27 -8.44 7.47 -10.30
CA VAL A 27 -7.57 6.83 -9.30
C VAL A 27 -6.26 7.61 -9.20
N GLU A 28 -5.68 7.67 -8.00
CA GLU A 28 -4.36 8.26 -7.75
C GLU A 28 -3.57 7.35 -6.80
N VAL A 29 -2.30 7.09 -7.12
CA VAL A 29 -1.41 6.40 -6.18
C VAL A 29 -0.82 7.41 -5.18
N VAL A 30 -1.27 7.34 -3.93
CA VAL A 30 -0.89 8.31 -2.89
C VAL A 30 0.41 7.95 -2.15
N GLY A 31 0.89 6.72 -2.34
CA GLY A 31 2.22 6.33 -1.89
C GLY A 31 2.51 4.85 -2.02
N VAL A 32 3.76 4.50 -1.70
CA VAL A 32 4.28 3.14 -1.76
C VAL A 32 5.01 2.77 -0.48
N ALA A 33 4.96 1.49 -0.11
CA ALA A 33 5.69 0.92 1.02
C ALA A 33 6.28 -0.46 0.67
N TYR A 34 7.34 -0.87 1.36
CA TYR A 34 8.10 -2.09 1.04
C TYR A 34 8.12 -3.12 2.17
N ASN A 35 7.31 -2.93 3.21
CA ASN A 35 7.03 -3.87 4.30
C ASN A 35 5.80 -3.40 5.10
N GLY A 36 5.32 -4.25 6.01
CA GLY A 36 4.14 -3.94 6.83
C GLY A 36 4.27 -2.72 7.76
N GLU A 37 5.46 -2.45 8.32
CA GLU A 37 5.67 -1.28 9.19
C GLU A 37 5.56 0.03 8.40
N GLU A 38 6.18 0.08 7.22
CA GLU A 38 6.05 1.20 6.29
C GLU A 38 4.61 1.37 5.80
N ALA A 39 3.89 0.27 5.59
CA ALA A 39 2.49 0.30 5.17
C ALA A 39 1.58 0.95 6.22
N ILE A 40 1.79 0.63 7.50
CA ILE A 40 1.05 1.25 8.61
C ILE A 40 1.33 2.76 8.66
N ALA A 41 2.59 3.15 8.57
CA ALA A 41 2.98 4.57 8.58
C ALA A 41 2.38 5.32 7.37
N LEU A 42 2.38 4.69 6.19
CA LEU A 42 1.79 5.24 4.98
C LEU A 42 0.27 5.41 5.12
N CYS A 43 -0.44 4.41 5.63
CA CYS A 43 -1.89 4.48 5.79
C CYS A 43 -2.32 5.58 6.78
N ARG A 44 -1.56 5.76 7.88
CA ARG A 44 -1.80 6.87 8.82
C ARG A 44 -1.56 8.25 8.21
N LYS A 45 -0.61 8.36 7.28
CA LYS A 45 -0.22 9.63 6.67
C LYS A 45 -1.14 10.03 5.52
N GLU A 46 -1.47 9.09 4.65
CA GLU A 46 -2.14 9.35 3.38
C GLU A 46 -3.63 8.99 3.40
N GLU A 47 -4.11 8.29 4.43
CA GLU A 47 -5.52 7.86 4.55
C GLU A 47 -6.08 7.32 3.21
N PRO A 48 -5.47 6.26 2.63
CA PRO A 48 -5.89 5.73 1.34
C PRO A 48 -7.26 5.05 1.43
N ASP A 49 -8.05 5.12 0.35
CA ASP A 49 -9.33 4.42 0.23
C ASP A 49 -9.11 2.91 0.03
N VAL A 50 -8.02 2.54 -0.65
CA VAL A 50 -7.67 1.15 -0.99
C VAL A 50 -6.18 0.92 -0.78
N VAL A 51 -5.83 -0.21 -0.19
CA VAL A 51 -4.44 -0.67 -0.06
C VAL A 51 -4.27 -1.95 -0.87
N LEU A 52 -3.38 -1.93 -1.86
CA LEU A 52 -2.90 -3.13 -2.54
C LEU A 52 -1.73 -3.69 -1.74
N MET A 53 -1.95 -4.81 -1.04
CA MET A 53 -1.05 -5.35 -0.03
C MET A 53 -0.51 -6.74 -0.45
N ASP A 54 0.80 -6.87 -0.59
CA ASP A 54 1.45 -8.18 -0.64
C ASP A 54 1.40 -8.87 0.73
N ILE A 55 1.33 -10.21 0.72
CA ILE A 55 1.23 -11.01 1.94
C ILE A 55 2.61 -11.24 2.55
N SER A 56 3.63 -11.55 1.73
CA SER A 56 4.91 -12.11 2.21
C SER A 56 6.03 -11.10 2.10
N MET A 57 6.14 -10.23 3.10
CA MET A 57 7.15 -9.17 3.15
C MET A 57 8.10 -9.31 4.35
N PRO A 58 9.33 -8.77 4.27
CA PRO A 58 10.25 -8.73 5.41
C PRO A 58 9.76 -7.82 6.53
N LYS A 59 10.30 -8.01 7.75
CA LYS A 59 9.98 -7.27 9.00
C LYS A 59 8.57 -7.51 9.53
N MET A 60 7.54 -7.21 8.74
CA MET A 60 6.14 -7.42 9.06
C MET A 60 5.40 -7.83 7.79
N ASP A 61 4.70 -8.96 7.87
CA ASP A 61 3.89 -9.49 6.78
C ASP A 61 2.61 -8.67 6.55
N GLY A 62 2.02 -8.79 5.36
CA GLY A 62 0.84 -8.02 4.98
C GLY A 62 -0.42 -8.37 5.76
N ILE A 63 -0.54 -9.59 6.29
CA ILE A 63 -1.70 -10.01 7.10
C ILE A 63 -1.66 -9.29 8.45
N SER A 64 -0.49 -9.29 9.10
CA SER A 64 -0.24 -8.57 10.35
C SER A 64 -0.45 -7.07 10.15
N ALA A 65 0.12 -6.49 9.08
CA ALA A 65 -0.08 -5.07 8.75
C ALA A 65 -1.55 -4.72 8.50
N THR A 66 -2.30 -5.56 7.77
CA THR A 66 -3.72 -5.35 7.50
C THR A 66 -4.56 -5.36 8.78
N ARG A 67 -4.22 -6.22 9.76
CA ARG A 67 -4.89 -6.23 11.06
C ARG A 67 -4.64 -4.92 11.82
N GLU A 68 -3.38 -4.49 11.90
CA GLU A 68 -3.01 -3.24 12.55
C GLU A 68 -3.70 -2.03 11.88
N ILE A 69 -3.69 -1.95 10.54
CA ILE A 69 -4.36 -0.87 9.80
C ILE A 69 -5.86 -0.84 10.09
N LYS A 70 -6.50 -2.00 10.18
CA LYS A 70 -7.93 -2.09 10.52
C LYS A 70 -8.23 -1.57 11.92
N ASP A 71 -7.32 -1.76 12.88
CA ASP A 71 -7.49 -1.25 14.24
C ASP A 71 -7.15 0.26 14.37
N LEU A 72 -6.55 0.86 13.33
CA LEU A 72 -6.22 2.29 13.26
C LEU A 72 -7.32 3.17 12.67
N LEU A 73 -8.26 2.58 11.91
CA LEU A 73 -9.35 3.26 11.21
C LEU A 73 -10.70 2.95 11.88
#